data_AF-A0A094HBC2-F1
#
_entry.id   AF-A0A094HBC2-F1
#
_cell.length_a   1.000
_cell.length_b   1.000
_cell.length_c   1.000
_cell.angle_alpha   90.00
_cell.angle_beta   90.00
_cell.angle_gamma   90.00
#
_symmetry.space_group_name_H-M   'P 1'
#
loop_
_entity.id
_entity.type
_entity.pdbx_description
1 polymer ?
#
loop_
_entity_poly.entity_id
_entity_poly.type
_entity_poly.pdbx_seq_one_letter_code
_entity_poly.pdbx_strand_id
1 'polypeptide(L)'
;MPLTAAEQDARYVTLKDNEKRAIDNAMVYASEGKYFEAIYTFVKDCERFGFSSNPLVLPILQSYSTSPEYFREGLIGFFAMW
;
A
#
# COMPACT_ATOMS: atom_id res chain seq x y z
N MET A 1 -14.91 6.97 5.90
CA MET A 1 -15.04 5.65 6.56
C MET A 1 -14.18 4.70 5.75
N PRO A 2 -13.24 3.97 6.38
CA PRO A 2 -12.36 3.07 5.66
C PRO A 2 -13.18 1.90 5.12
N LEU A 3 -12.69 1.26 4.06
CA LEU A 3 -13.22 -0.02 3.62
C LEU A 3 -13.13 -1.03 4.77
N THR A 4 -14.14 -1.88 4.88
CA THR A 4 -14.11 -3.01 5.82
C THR A 4 -12.97 -3.96 5.45
N ALA A 5 -12.47 -4.72 6.44
CA ALA A 5 -11.42 -5.70 6.21
C ALA A 5 -11.78 -6.69 5.08
N ALA A 6 -13.05 -7.14 5.04
CA ALA A 6 -13.55 -8.03 4.00
C ALA A 6 -13.50 -7.40 2.60
N GLU A 7 -13.82 -6.12 2.46
CA GLU A 7 -13.74 -5.41 1.18
C GLU A 7 -12.29 -5.21 0.73
N GLN A 8 -11.39 -4.89 1.67
CA GLN A 8 -9.97 -4.80 1.38
C GLN A 8 -9.39 -6.16 0.95
N ASP A 9 -9.79 -7.24 1.63
CA ASP A 9 -9.33 -8.60 1.28
C ASP A 9 -9.84 -9.03 -0.09
N ALA A 10 -11.10 -8.76 -0.42
CA ALA A 10 -11.67 -9.02 -1.74
C ALA A 10 -10.94 -8.30 -2.87
N ARG A 11 -10.42 -7.09 -2.61
CA ARG A 11 -9.59 -6.35 -3.58
C ARG A 11 -8.14 -6.85 -3.59
N TYR A 12 -7.60 -7.18 -2.43
CA TYR A 12 -6.24 -7.70 -2.31
C TYR A 12 -6.08 -9.01 -3.10
N VAL A 13 -7.07 -9.92 -3.07
CA VAL A 13 -6.97 -11.19 -3.79
C VAL A 13 -6.89 -11.04 -5.31
N THR A 14 -7.43 -9.96 -5.88
CA THR A 14 -7.40 -9.71 -7.33
C THR A 14 -6.05 -9.17 -7.82
N LEU A 15 -5.17 -8.76 -6.90
CA LEU A 15 -3.85 -8.23 -7.23
C LEU A 15 -2.90 -9.35 -7.68
N LYS A 16 -1.90 -8.97 -8.49
CA LYS A 16 -0.81 -9.85 -8.92
C LYS A 16 0.14 -10.11 -7.76
N ASP A 17 0.90 -11.20 -7.83
CA ASP A 17 1.81 -11.62 -6.75
C ASP A 17 2.85 -10.55 -6.38
N ASN A 18 3.37 -9.81 -7.36
CA ASN A 18 4.34 -8.74 -7.10
C ASN A 18 3.70 -7.51 -6.42
N GLU A 19 2.43 -7.22 -6.73
CA GLU A 19 1.67 -6.12 -6.11
C GLU A 19 1.36 -6.50 -4.65
N LYS A 20 0.86 -7.71 -4.43
CA LYS A 20 0.66 -8.29 -3.08
C LYS A 20 1.93 -8.23 -2.24
N ARG A 21 3.06 -8.63 -2.82
CA ARG A 21 4.36 -8.60 -2.13
C ARG A 21 4.78 -7.19 -1.73
N ALA A 22 4.58 -6.19 -2.59
CA ALA A 22 4.89 -4.81 -2.26
C ALA A 22 4.02 -4.29 -1.10
N ILE A 23 2.73 -4.66 -1.08
CA ILE A 23 1.81 -4.34 0.03
C ILE A 23 2.27 -5.03 1.32
N ASP A 24 2.53 -6.33 1.29
CA ASP A 24 2.89 -7.11 2.47
C ASP A 24 4.18 -6.58 3.11
N ASN A 25 5.21 -6.29 2.29
CA ASN A 25 6.46 -5.72 2.76
C ASN A 25 6.27 -4.35 3.44
N ALA A 26 5.45 -3.48 2.84
CA ALA A 26 5.13 -2.17 3.43
C ALA A 26 4.36 -2.32 4.75
N MET A 27 3.44 -3.29 4.82
CA MET A 27 2.62 -3.54 6.01
C MET A 27 3.42 -4.04 7.22
N VAL A 28 4.56 -4.71 7.03
CA VAL A 28 5.47 -5.05 8.14
C VAL A 28 5.86 -3.78 8.92
N TYR A 29 6.31 -2.74 8.22
CA TYR A 29 6.67 -1.46 8.85
C TYR A 29 5.46 -0.69 9.37
N ALA A 30 4.36 -0.66 8.63
CA ALA A 30 3.15 0.06 9.04
C ALA A 30 2.56 -0.52 10.34
N SER A 31 2.63 -1.84 10.53
CA SER A 31 2.17 -2.50 11.76
C SER A 31 2.95 -2.09 13.01
N GLU A 32 4.18 -1.61 12.83
CA GLU A 32 5.03 -1.05 13.89
C GLU A 32 4.88 0.47 14.04
N GLY A 33 3.98 1.10 13.28
CA GLY A 33 3.80 2.55 13.23
C GLY A 33 4.86 3.29 12.42
N LYS A 34 5.74 2.58 11.70
CA LYS A 34 6.85 3.13 10.91
C LYS A 34 6.39 3.46 9.49
N TYR A 35 5.48 4.43 9.35
CA TYR A 35 4.83 4.73 8.07
C TYR A 35 5.79 5.32 7.03
N PHE A 36 6.80 6.09 7.44
CA PHE A 36 7.77 6.62 6.49
C PHE A 36 8.57 5.48 5.83
N GLU A 37 9.04 4.53 6.63
CA GLU A 37 9.72 3.32 6.17
C GLU A 37 8.79 2.43 5.35
N ALA A 38 7.51 2.34 5.71
CA ALA A 38 6.50 1.60 4.94
C ALA A 38 6.33 2.18 3.53
N ILE A 39 6.17 3.50 3.41
CA ILE A 39 6.04 4.19 2.12
C ILE A 39 7.32 4.06 1.30
N TYR A 40 8.48 4.24 1.93
CA TYR A 40 9.76 4.13 1.25
C TYR A 40 10.01 2.71 0.71
N THR A 41 9.70 1.69 1.51
CA THR A 41 9.76 0.28 1.10
C THR A 41 8.84 0.02 -0.09
N PHE A 42 7.60 0.52 -0.02
CA PHE A 42 6.64 0.39 -1.09
C PHE A 42 7.12 1.01 -2.40
N VAL A 43 7.64 2.24 -2.36
CA VAL A 43 8.18 2.94 -3.55
C VAL A 43 9.33 2.15 -4.18
N LYS A 44 10.25 1.62 -3.36
CA LYS A 44 11.34 0.78 -3.84
C LYS A 44 10.86 -0.51 -4.50
N ASP A 45 9.84 -1.15 -3.93
CA ASP A 45 9.25 -2.35 -4.52
C ASP A 45 8.56 -2.03 -5.84
N CYS A 46 7.89 -0.88 -5.96
CA CYS A 46 7.34 -0.40 -7.23
C CYS A 46 8.41 -0.22 -8.31
N GLU A 47 9.52 0.45 -7.98
CA GLU A 47 10.67 0.60 -8.90
C GLU A 47 11.25 -0.77 -9.30
N ARG A 48 11.41 -1.67 -8.33
CA ARG A 48 11.99 -3.01 -8.54
C ARG A 48 11.12 -3.89 -9.43
N PHE A 49 9.80 -3.84 -9.26
CA PHE A 49 8.86 -4.68 -10.00
C PHE A 49 8.35 -4.04 -11.30
N GLY A 50 8.76 -2.80 -11.60
CA GLY A 50 8.44 -2.12 -12.85
C GLY A 50 7.03 -1.53 -12.88
N PHE A 51 6.45 -1.22 -11.70
CA PHE A 51 5.18 -0.51 -11.62
C PHE A 51 5.43 1.00 -11.73
N SER A 52 4.53 1.74 -12.41
CA SER A 52 4.57 3.19 -12.53
C SER A 52 4.66 3.85 -11.15
N SER A 53 5.83 4.37 -10.78
CA SER A 53 6.03 5.15 -9.57
C SER A 53 5.43 6.54 -9.79
N ASN A 54 4.14 6.69 -9.48
CA ASN A 54 3.49 8.00 -9.53
C ASN A 54 4.19 8.93 -8.51
N PRO A 55 4.65 10.12 -8.90
CA PRO A 55 5.34 11.04 -7.99
C PRO A 55 4.46 11.47 -6.79
N LEU A 56 3.14 11.27 -6.87
CA LEU A 56 2.20 11.53 -5.80
C LEU A 56 2.03 10.36 -4.81
N VAL A 57 2.72 9.22 -4.98
CA VAL A 57 2.63 8.08 -4.05
C VAL A 57 2.90 8.49 -2.61
N LEU A 58 3.95 9.29 -2.39
CA LEU A 58 4.35 9.70 -1.06
C LEU A 58 3.29 10.59 -0.36
N PRO A 59 2.82 11.72 -0.93
CA PRO A 59 1.78 12.52 -0.29
C PRO A 59 0.44 11.78 -0.17
N ILE A 60 0.10 10.89 -1.12
CA ILE A 60 -1.11 10.07 -1.04
C ILE A 60 -1.01 9.13 0.15
N LEU A 61 0.01 8.27 0.24
CA LEU A 61 0.13 7.30 1.33
C LEU A 61 0.36 7.94 2.70
N GLN A 62 0.97 9.12 2.76
CA GLN A 62 1.03 9.92 3.99
C GLN A 62 -0.37 10.27 4.52
N SER A 63 -1.32 10.57 3.64
CA SER A 63 -2.71 10.84 4.05
C SER A 63 -3.42 9.62 4.66
N TYR A 64 -2.95 8.41 4.36
CA TYR A 64 -3.45 7.15 4.91
C TYR A 64 -2.67 6.66 6.15
N SER A 65 -1.67 7.39 6.62
CA SER A 65 -0.78 6.99 7.73
C SER A 65 -1.40 7.18 9.13
N THR A 66 -2.73 7.02 9.26
CA THR A 66 -3.47 7.20 10.52
C THR A 66 -3.54 5.92 11.35
N SER A 67 -3.58 4.77 10.68
CA SER A 67 -3.59 3.42 11.28
C SER A 67 -3.16 2.40 10.23
N PRO A 68 -2.72 1.18 10.60
CA PRO A 68 -2.35 0.15 9.64
C PRO A 68 -3.50 -0.21 8.68
N GLU A 69 -4.75 -0.19 9.15
CA GLU A 69 -5.93 -0.53 8.36
C GLU A 69 -6.21 0.51 7.26
N TYR A 70 -6.10 1.80 7.60
CA TYR A 70 -6.20 2.88 6.62
C TYR A 70 -5.00 2.87 5.66
N PHE A 71 -3.80 2.59 6.17
CA PHE A 71 -2.62 2.52 5.33
C PHE A 71 -2.71 1.41 4.29
N ARG A 72 -3.18 0.23 4.71
CA ARG A 72 -3.46 -0.90 3.81
C ARG A 72 -4.47 -0.53 2.73
N GLU A 73 -5.53 0.18 3.08
CA GLU A 73 -6.50 0.69 2.11
C GLU A 73 -5.85 1.58 1.05
N GLY A 74 -4.97 2.51 1.47
CA GLY A 74 -4.22 3.37 0.56
C GLY A 74 -3.32 2.58 -0.40
N LEU A 75 -2.63 1.56 0.11
CA LEU A 75 -1.78 0.68 -0.69
C LEU A 75 -2.59 -0.15 -1.71
N ILE A 76 -3.73 -0.73 -1.31
CA ILE A 76 -4.62 -1.47 -2.21
C ILE A 76 -5.23 -0.52 -3.25
N GLY A 77 -5.64 0.68 -2.82
CA GLY A 77 -6.22 1.70 -3.69
C GLY A 77 -5.25 2.18 -4.77
N PHE A 78 -3.95 2.19 -4.49
CA PHE A 78 -2.92 2.54 -5.48
C PHE A 78 -2.97 1.63 -6.71
N PHE A 79 -3.15 0.32 -6.52
CA PHE A 79 -3.24 -0.64 -7.62
C PHE A 79 -4.64 -0.72 -8.25
N ALA A 80 -5.69 -0.34 -7.52
CA ALA A 80 -7.06 -0.37 -8.02
C ALA A 80 -7.45 0.86 -8.87
N MET A 81 -6.62 1.92 -8.91
CA MET A 81 -6.88 3.16 -9.65
C MET A 81 -6.35 3.17 -11.10
N TRP A 82 -5.81 2.05 -11.60
CA TRP A 82 -5.21 1.89 -12.93
C TRP A 82 -5.60 0.53 -13.54
#